data_AF-A0A920M9B1-F1
#
_entry.id   AF-A0A920M9B1-F1
#
_cell.length_a   1.000
_cell.length_b   1.000
_cell.length_c   1.000
_cell.angle_alpha   90.00
_cell.angle_beta   90.00
_cell.angle_gamma   90.00
#
_symmetry.space_group_name_H-M   'P 1'
#
loop_
_entity.id
_entity.type
_entity.pdbx_description
1 polymer ?
#
loop_
_entity_poly.entity_id
_entity_poly.type
_entity_poly.pdbx_seq_one_letter_code
_entity_poly.pdbx_strand_id
1 'polypeptide(L)'
;MDAMEDYYRKFNANVHRGSYQLANEATAILEGARDNVRNFINENSTKEVVFTKNATEAMNLISNTWGRENLASGDAIVLTELEHHAKLCHGKCSRREGL
;
A
#
# COMPACT_ATOMS: atom_id res chain seq x y z
N MET A 1 -22.92 2.27 0.61
CA MET A 1 -22.33 3.23 1.57
C MET A 1 -22.42 2.69 3.00
N ASP A 2 -23.37 1.80 3.24
CA ASP A 2 -23.73 1.18 4.52
C ASP A 2 -22.54 0.62 5.31
N ALA A 3 -21.59 -0.06 4.66
CA ALA A 3 -20.41 -0.63 5.35
C ALA A 3 -19.53 0.44 6.05
N MET A 4 -19.36 1.61 5.44
CA MET A 4 -18.59 2.70 6.04
C MET A 4 -19.36 3.33 7.20
N GLU A 5 -20.66 3.54 7.02
CA GLU A 5 -21.52 4.08 8.07
C GLU A 5 -21.62 3.14 9.28
N ASP A 6 -21.79 1.85 9.04
CA ASP A 6 -21.79 0.82 10.09
C ASP A 6 -20.46 0.79 10.85
N TYR A 7 -19.32 0.88 10.14
CA TYR A 7 -18.02 0.96 10.79
C TYR A 7 -17.93 2.18 11.72
N TYR A 8 -18.31 3.37 11.23
CA TYR A 8 -18.24 4.59 12.03
C TYR A 8 -19.21 4.59 13.23
N ARG A 9 -20.39 3.97 13.08
CA ARG A 9 -21.40 3.92 14.14
C ARG A 9 -21.12 2.86 15.19
N LYS A 10 -20.55 1.71 14.81
CA LYS A 10 -20.45 0.52 15.67
C LYS A 10 -19.02 0.14 16.08
N PHE A 11 -18.03 0.43 15.24
CA PHE A 11 -16.68 -0.16 15.35
C PHE A 11 -15.53 0.86 15.23
N ASN A 12 -15.81 2.16 15.39
CA ASN A 12 -14.80 3.19 15.26
C ASN A 12 -13.82 3.20 16.46
N ALA A 13 -12.78 2.39 16.36
CA ALA A 13 -11.69 2.31 17.34
C ALA A 13 -10.33 2.17 16.62
N ASN A 14 -9.25 2.53 17.32
CA ASN A 14 -7.91 2.31 16.81
C ASN A 14 -7.60 0.81 16.72
N VAL A 15 -7.27 0.36 15.52
CA VAL A 15 -6.83 -1.01 15.24
C VAL A 15 -5.48 -1.32 15.90
N HIS A 16 -5.27 -2.57 16.30
CA HIS A 16 -4.04 -3.11 16.92
C HIS A 16 -3.56 -2.51 18.25
N ARG A 17 -4.11 -1.37 18.71
CA ARG A 17 -3.71 -0.69 19.96
C ARG A 17 -4.89 -0.46 20.89
N GLY A 18 -5.52 -1.54 21.37
CA GLY A 18 -6.49 -1.46 22.46
C GLY A 18 -6.77 -2.80 23.11
N SER A 19 -6.82 -2.84 24.44
CA SER A 19 -7.22 -4.03 25.22
C SER A 19 -8.74 -4.16 25.37
N TYR A 20 -9.51 -3.30 24.70
CA TYR A 20 -10.97 -3.22 24.81
C TYR A 20 -11.63 -3.89 23.61
N GLN A 21 -12.84 -4.43 23.82
CA GLN A 21 -13.58 -5.23 22.84
C GLN A 21 -13.70 -4.56 21.46
N LEU A 22 -14.03 -3.27 21.42
CA LEU A 22 -14.17 -2.51 20.17
C LEU A 22 -12.88 -2.45 19.34
N ALA A 23 -11.71 -2.40 19.98
CA ALA A 23 -10.43 -2.39 19.28
C ALA A 23 -10.13 -3.75 18.62
N ASN A 24 -10.51 -4.85 19.28
CA ASN A 24 -10.39 -6.20 18.72
C ASN A 24 -11.34 -6.39 17.53
N GLU A 25 -12.59 -5.92 17.66
CA GLU A 25 -13.58 -5.98 16.58
C GLU A 25 -13.14 -5.15 15.36
N ALA A 26 -12.67 -3.91 15.57
CA ALA A 26 -12.14 -3.08 14.50
C ALA A 26 -10.92 -3.74 13.80
N THR A 27 -10.04 -4.37 14.59
CA THR A 27 -8.88 -5.09 14.06
C THR A 27 -9.31 -6.31 13.23
N ALA A 28 -10.28 -7.08 13.70
CA ALA A 28 -10.80 -8.24 12.97
C ALA A 28 -11.45 -7.83 11.63
N ILE A 29 -12.18 -6.70 11.60
CA ILE A 29 -12.77 -6.15 10.38
C ILE A 29 -11.66 -5.74 9.38
N LEU A 30 -10.62 -5.06 9.83
CA LEU A 30 -9.51 -4.64 8.98
C LEU A 30 -8.76 -5.85 8.40
N GLU A 31 -8.44 -6.84 9.23
CA GLU A 31 -7.75 -8.05 8.77
C GLU A 31 -8.63 -8.93 7.88
N GLY A 32 -9.95 -8.95 8.10
CA GLY A 32 -10.90 -9.56 7.17
C GLY A 32 -10.92 -8.86 5.81
N ALA A 33 -10.86 -7.52 5.78
CA ALA A 33 -10.70 -6.78 4.54
C ALA A 33 -9.37 -7.09 3.85
N ARG A 34 -8.27 -7.28 4.60
CA ARG A 34 -6.98 -7.71 4.07
C ARG A 34 -7.06 -9.09 3.43
N ASP A 35 -7.77 -10.04 4.05
CA ASP A 35 -7.96 -11.38 3.49
C ASP A 35 -8.81 -11.35 2.21
N ASN A 36 -9.84 -10.51 2.16
CA ASN A 36 -10.62 -10.31 0.94
C ASN A 36 -9.76 -9.78 -0.21
N VAL A 37 -8.87 -8.81 0.06
CA VAL A 37 -7.93 -8.31 -0.95
C VAL A 37 -6.95 -9.40 -1.37
N ARG A 38 -6.37 -10.15 -0.42
CA ARG A 38 -5.49 -11.29 -0.71
C ARG A 38 -6.16 -12.29 -1.65
N ASN A 39 -7.40 -12.69 -1.36
CA ASN A 39 -8.19 -13.58 -2.21
C ASN A 39 -8.44 -12.97 -3.60
N PHE A 40 -8.72 -11.67 -3.67
CA PHE A 40 -8.95 -10.97 -4.94
C PHE A 40 -7.72 -10.97 -5.85
N ILE A 41 -6.51 -10.80 -5.29
CA ILE A 41 -5.26 -10.83 -6.05
C ILE A 41 -4.63 -12.24 -6.14
N ASN A 42 -5.29 -13.25 -5.56
CA ASN A 42 -4.84 -14.65 -5.52
C ASN A 42 -3.44 -14.87 -4.91
N GLU A 43 -3.16 -14.20 -3.79
CA GLU A 43 -1.89 -14.34 -3.06
C GLU A 43 -1.97 -15.34 -1.90
N ASN A 44 -0.81 -15.88 -1.52
CA ASN A 44 -0.73 -16.93 -0.50
C ASN A 44 -0.83 -16.39 0.93
N SER A 45 -0.41 -15.15 1.16
CA SER A 45 -0.32 -14.58 2.51
C SER A 45 -0.91 -13.18 2.59
N THR A 46 -1.64 -12.91 3.68
CA THR A 46 -2.12 -11.55 3.97
C THR A 46 -0.97 -10.59 4.28
N LYS A 47 0.20 -11.10 4.66
CA LYS A 47 1.41 -10.30 4.92
C LYS A 47 1.99 -9.65 3.66
N GLU A 48 1.60 -10.12 2.48
CA GLU A 48 2.01 -9.55 1.19
C GLU A 48 1.11 -8.38 0.76
N VAL A 49 -0.01 -8.16 1.47
CA VAL A 49 -0.94 -7.07 1.20
C VAL A 49 -0.62 -5.90 2.12
N VAL A 50 -0.20 -4.77 1.54
CA VAL A 50 0.03 -3.51 2.26
C VAL A 50 -0.99 -2.47 1.84
N PHE A 51 -1.74 -1.94 2.80
CA PHE A 51 -2.68 -0.84 2.54
C PHE A 51 -1.94 0.50 2.49
N THR A 52 -2.13 1.23 1.39
CA THR A 52 -1.67 2.62 1.22
C THR A 52 -2.87 3.52 0.93
N LYS A 53 -2.68 4.84 0.99
CA LYS A 53 -3.73 5.81 0.67
C LYS A 53 -4.21 5.70 -0.77
N ASN A 54 -3.28 5.43 -1.70
CA ASN A 54 -3.56 5.29 -3.12
C ASN A 54 -2.42 4.53 -3.84
N ALA A 55 -2.64 4.25 -5.13
CA ALA A 55 -1.66 3.57 -5.99
C ALA A 55 -0.35 4.36 -6.14
N THR A 56 -0.41 5.69 -6.18
CA THR A 56 0.79 6.54 -6.28
C THR A 56 1.69 6.39 -5.04
N GLU A 57 1.11 6.32 -3.85
CA GLU A 57 1.85 6.08 -2.62
C GLU A 57 2.41 4.66 -2.55
N ALA A 58 1.68 3.66 -3.05
CA ALA A 58 2.20 2.29 -3.15
C ALA A 58 3.46 2.23 -4.02
N MET A 59 3.45 2.90 -5.18
CA MET A 59 4.63 2.95 -6.05
C MET A 59 5.80 3.67 -5.37
N ASN A 60 5.52 4.82 -4.75
CA ASN A 60 6.53 5.58 -4.01
C ASN A 60 7.12 4.80 -2.81
N LEU A 61 6.33 3.96 -2.15
CA LEU A 61 6.80 3.10 -1.06
C LEU A 61 7.87 2.13 -1.60
N ILE A 62 7.60 1.48 -2.74
CA ILE A 62 8.55 0.56 -3.39
C ILE A 62 9.84 1.30 -3.77
N SER A 63 9.73 2.46 -4.43
CA SER A 63 10.91 3.21 -4.86
C SER A 63 11.76 3.75 -3.72
N ASN A 64 11.13 4.15 -2.60
CA ASN A 64 11.86 4.69 -1.45
C ASN A 64 12.42 3.63 -0.49
N THR A 65 11.93 2.40 -0.57
CA THR A 65 12.41 1.28 0.26
C THR A 65 13.30 0.37 -0.57
N TRP A 66 12.71 -0.51 -1.37
CA TRP A 66 13.44 -1.44 -2.23
C TRP A 66 14.30 -0.70 -3.26
N GLY A 67 13.76 0.30 -3.94
CA GLY A 67 14.48 1.03 -4.99
C GLY A 67 15.74 1.74 -4.49
N ARG A 68 15.76 2.26 -3.26
CA ARG A 68 16.95 2.92 -2.70
C ARG A 68 18.07 1.96 -2.35
N GLU A 69 17.74 0.77 -1.90
CA GLU A 69 18.71 -0.24 -1.49
C GLU A 69 19.21 -1.11 -2.65
N ASN A 70 18.44 -1.20 -3.74
CA ASN A 70 18.71 -2.13 -4.84
C ASN A 70 19.06 -1.47 -6.18
N LEU A 71 18.87 -0.15 -6.33
CA LEU A 71 19.21 0.56 -7.57
C LEU A 71 20.45 1.45 -7.38
N ALA A 72 21.42 1.28 -8.26
CA ALA A 72 22.63 2.08 -8.34
C ALA A 72 22.65 2.94 -9.61
N SER A 73 23.62 3.85 -9.66
CA SER A 73 23.88 4.63 -10.87
C SER A 73 24.31 3.69 -12.00
N GLY A 74 23.60 3.74 -13.13
CA GLY A 74 23.84 2.87 -14.29
C GLY A 74 22.83 1.74 -14.43
N ASP A 75 22.00 1.48 -13.42
CA ASP A 75 20.89 0.53 -13.53
C ASP A 75 19.72 1.15 -14.30
N ALA A 76 19.05 0.34 -15.11
CA ALA A 76 17.92 0.76 -15.92
C ALA A 76 16.60 0.18 -15.38
N ILE A 77 15.59 1.04 -15.26
CA ILE A 77 14.20 0.62 -15.01
C ILE A 77 13.46 0.60 -16.34
N VAL A 78 12.92 -0.55 -16.73
CA VAL A 78 12.14 -0.69 -17.96
C VAL A 78 10.68 -0.32 -17.69
N LEU A 79 10.13 0.58 -18.49
CA LEU A 79 8.75 1.04 -18.45
C LEU A 79 8.12 0.96 -19.84
N THR A 80 6.79 0.96 -19.91
CA THR A 80 6.06 1.05 -21.18
C THR A 80 5.73 2.51 -21.51
N GLU A 81 5.48 2.83 -22.80
CA GLU A 81 5.10 4.19 -23.20
C GLU A 81 3.71 4.61 -22.68
N LEU A 82 2.88 3.64 -22.29
CA LEU A 82 1.50 3.84 -21.82
C LEU A 82 1.40 3.99 -20.30
N GLU A 83 2.53 4.13 -19.59
CA GLU A 83 2.48 4.24 -18.14
C GLU A 83 1.80 5.54 -17.70
N HIS A 84 0.82 5.40 -16.80
CA HIS A 84 0.16 6.53 -16.17
C HIS A 84 1.17 7.39 -15.39
N HIS A 85 1.03 8.72 -15.37
CA HIS A 85 1.96 9.64 -14.70
C HIS A 85 2.28 9.30 -13.23
N ALA A 86 1.32 8.69 -12.52
CA ALA A 86 1.52 8.18 -11.15
C ALA A 86 2.64 7.13 -11.02
N LYS A 87 2.96 6.44 -12.12
CA LYS A 87 4.06 5.46 -12.23
C LYS A 87 5.36 6.07 -12.76
N LEU A 88 5.32 7.31 -13.26
CA LEU A 88 6.47 8.03 -13.82
C LEU A 88 7.04 9.09 -12.86
N CYS A 89 6.27 9.55 -11.86
CA CYS A 89 6.74 10.54 -10.90
C CYS A 89 7.65 9.90 -9.83
N HIS A 90 8.87 9.58 -10.22
CA HIS A 90 9.97 9.25 -9.33
C HIS A 90 11.00 10.39 -9.37
N GLY A 91 10.70 11.50 -8.69
CA GLY A 91 11.54 12.71 -8.65
C GLY A 91 12.98 12.53 -8.15
N LYS A 92 13.40 11.31 -7.81
CA LYS A 92 14.77 10.93 -7.46
C LYS A 92 15.39 9.84 -8.35
N CYS A 93 14.59 9.06 -9.08
CA CYS A 93 15.12 8.00 -9.96
C CYS A 93 15.53 8.54 -11.33
N SER A 94 14.85 9.60 -11.81
CA SER A 94 15.22 10.31 -13.05
C SER A 94 16.21 11.47 -12.82
N ARG A 95 16.32 12.00 -11.59
CA ARG A 95 17.30 13.07 -11.25
C ARG A 95 18.58 12.52 -10.62
N ARG A 96 19.31 11.75 -11.43
CA ARG A 96 20.78 11.66 -11.41
C ARG A 96 21.33 11.59 -12.84
N GLU A 97 20.69 12.29 -13.78
CA GLU A 97 21.37 12.68 -15.00
C GLU A 97 22.23 13.91 -14.68
N GLY A 98 23.44 13.63 -14.21
CA GLY A 98 24.56 14.54 -14.35
C GLY A 98 25.29 14.19 -15.64
N LEU A 99 24.77 14.72 -16.75
CA LEU A 99 25.48 15.14 -17.95
C LEU A 99 24.61 16.20 -18.66
#